data_AF-A0AAD2J3N3-F1
#
_entry.id   AF-A0AAD2J3N3-F1
#
_cell.length_a   1.000
_cell.length_b   1.000
_cell.length_c   1.000
_cell.angle_alpha   90.00
_cell.angle_beta   90.00
_cell.angle_gamma   90.00
#
_symmetry.space_group_name_H-M   'P 1'
#
loop_
_entity.id
_entity.type
_entity.pdbx_description
1 polymer ?
#
loop_
_entity_poly.entity_id
_entity_poly.type
_entity_poly.pdbx_seq_one_letter_code
_entity_poly.pdbx_strand_id
1 'polypeptide(L)'
;MSFLSFLLGQKKTSASVAKERLQIILAHERGRGDSPDYLPQLQQELIAVISKYVKINPEDIKVHLERQDTLEVLEVKIEMPQNET
;
A
#
# COMPACT_ATOMS: atom_id res chain seq x y z
N MET A 1 -24.52 -5.11 1.92
CA MET A 1 -23.65 -6.04 2.66
C MET A 1 -22.21 -5.75 2.28
N SER A 2 -21.37 -5.59 3.29
CA SER A 2 -20.12 -4.84 3.34
C SER A 2 -19.00 -5.32 2.38
N PHE A 3 -18.61 -4.47 1.43
CA PHE A 3 -17.41 -4.64 0.59
C PHE A 3 -16.11 -4.57 1.42
N LEU A 4 -16.16 -3.79 2.51
CA LEU A 4 -15.04 -3.57 3.42
C LEU A 4 -14.65 -4.84 4.20
N SER A 5 -15.60 -5.75 4.47
CA SER A 5 -15.33 -6.98 5.21
C SER A 5 -14.51 -8.01 4.43
N PHE A 6 -14.45 -7.90 3.09
CA PHE A 6 -13.59 -8.75 2.27
C PHE A 6 -12.14 -8.25 2.28
N LEU A 7 -11.93 -6.94 2.35
CA LEU A 7 -10.61 -6.30 2.44
C LEU A 7 -10.01 -6.43 3.85
N LEU A 8 -10.84 -6.47 4.89
CA LEU A 8 -10.43 -6.54 6.30
C LEU A 8 -10.25 -7.96 6.87
N GLY A 9 -10.13 -8.99 6.01
CA GLY A 9 -9.75 -10.38 6.30
C GLY A 9 -9.81 -10.84 7.77
N GLN A 10 -10.73 -11.77 8.07
CA GLN A 10 -10.93 -12.35 9.41
C GLN A 10 -9.61 -12.65 10.12
N LYS A 11 -9.35 -11.91 11.22
CA LYS A 11 -8.16 -12.07 12.08
C LYS A 11 -8.14 -13.47 12.70
N LYS A 12 -7.46 -14.42 12.06
CA LYS A 12 -7.04 -15.67 12.71
C LYS A 12 -5.80 -15.37 13.55
N THR A 13 -5.97 -15.46 14.86
CA THR A 13 -4.90 -15.34 15.86
C THR A 13 -4.04 -16.61 15.85
N SER A 14 -3.07 -16.70 14.94
CA SER A 14 -2.05 -17.76 14.98
C SER A 14 -0.67 -17.17 15.18
N ALA A 15 -0.11 -17.47 16.35
CA ALA A 15 1.32 -17.42 16.72
C ALA A 15 2.08 -16.10 16.44
N SER A 16 2.15 -15.29 17.50
CA SER A 16 3.15 -14.30 17.99
C SER A 16 4.50 -14.00 17.29
N VAL A 17 4.75 -14.38 16.04
CA VAL A 17 5.95 -13.96 15.28
C VAL A 17 5.54 -13.57 13.85
N ALA A 18 4.47 -12.81 13.71
CA ALA A 18 4.12 -12.21 12.42
C ALA A 18 4.89 -10.90 12.29
N LYS A 19 5.73 -10.77 11.26
CA LYS A 19 6.28 -9.47 10.84
C LYS A 19 5.11 -8.51 10.67
N GLU A 20 5.22 -7.32 11.24
CA GLU A 20 4.22 -6.27 11.02
C GLU A 20 4.22 -5.91 9.53
N ARG A 21 3.03 -5.74 8.94
CA ARG A 21 2.87 -5.40 7.53
C ARG A 21 2.04 -4.15 7.42
N LEU A 22 2.54 -3.18 6.66
CA LEU A 22 1.82 -1.95 6.36
C LEU A 22 1.28 -2.03 4.93
N GLN A 23 -0.02 -1.82 4.77
CA GLN A 23 -0.73 -1.85 3.49
C GLN A 23 -1.42 -0.49 3.28
N ILE A 24 -1.12 0.16 2.16
CA ILE A 24 -1.74 1.41 1.73
C ILE A 24 -2.47 1.13 0.42
N ILE A 25 -3.75 1.51 0.35
CA ILE A 25 -4.54 1.44 -0.88
C ILE A 25 -5.01 2.85 -1.21
N LEU A 26 -4.64 3.32 -2.39
CA LEU A 26 -5.03 4.61 -2.94
C LEU A 26 -5.92 4.33 -4.16
N ALA A 27 -7.16 4.78 -4.13
CA ALA A 27 -8.06 4.69 -5.27
C ALA A 27 -8.37 6.12 -5.75
N HIS A 28 -8.11 6.38 -7.02
CA HIS A 28 -8.33 7.66 -7.67
C HIS A 28 -9.21 7.48 -8.91
N GLU A 29 -10.31 8.23 -8.98
CA GLU A 29 -11.14 8.29 -10.18
C GLU A 29 -10.70 9.48 -11.02
N ARG A 30 -10.19 9.21 -12.23
CA ARG A 30 -9.85 10.21 -13.22
C ARG A 30 -11.13 10.90 -13.68
N GLY A 31 -11.23 12.19 -13.36
CA GLY A 31 -12.23 13.07 -13.95
C GLY A 31 -12.06 13.16 -15.47
N ARG A 32 -13.11 13.54 -16.19
CA ARG A 32 -13.12 13.71 -17.65
C ARG A 32 -12.19 14.88 -18.03
N GLY A 33 -10.89 14.63 -18.14
CA GLY A 33 -9.86 15.63 -18.45
C GLY A 33 -8.45 15.03 -18.40
N ASP A 34 -7.48 15.73 -19.01
CA ASP A 34 -6.06 15.40 -19.05
C ASP A 34 -5.43 15.53 -17.65
N SER A 35 -5.73 14.53 -16.82
CA SER A 35 -5.33 14.50 -15.41
C SER A 35 -3.87 14.02 -15.35
N PRO A 36 -2.92 14.86 -14.89
CA PRO A 36 -1.53 14.45 -14.75
C PRO A 36 -1.36 13.17 -13.91
N ASP A 37 -0.40 12.34 -14.33
CA ASP A 37 -0.14 11.04 -13.71
C ASP A 37 0.62 11.22 -12.39
N TYR A 38 -0.13 11.47 -11.32
CA TYR A 38 0.42 11.68 -9.98
C TYR A 38 0.75 10.38 -9.24
N LEU A 39 0.22 9.23 -9.66
CA LEU A 39 0.41 7.96 -8.93
C LEU A 39 1.88 7.51 -8.87
N PRO A 40 2.68 7.60 -9.94
CA PRO A 40 4.11 7.31 -9.88
C PRO A 40 4.86 8.27 -8.94
N GLN A 41 4.47 9.55 -8.90
CA GLN A 41 5.10 10.54 -8.02
C GLN A 41 4.76 10.26 -6.55
N LEU A 42 3.48 10.04 -6.25
CA LEU A 42 3.01 9.68 -4.91
C LEU A 42 3.65 8.38 -4.42
N GLN A 43 3.83 7.39 -5.30
CA GLN A 43 4.56 6.17 -4.97
C GLN A 43 5.97 6.49 -4.46
N GLN A 44 6.74 7.28 -5.21
CA GLN A 44 8.11 7.64 -4.84
C GLN A 44 8.15 8.42 -3.52
N GLU A 45 7.24 9.37 -3.33
CA GLU A 45 7.16 10.16 -2.10
C GLU A 45 6.79 9.31 -0.89
N LEU A 46 5.82 8.40 -1.01
CA LEU A 46 5.41 7.50 0.06
C LEU A 46 6.57 6.59 0.48
N ILE A 47 7.29 6.03 -0.49
CA ILE A 47 8.48 5.23 -0.22
C ILE A 47 9.51 6.06 0.54
N ALA A 48 9.83 7.25 0.04
CA ALA A 48 10.81 8.13 0.67
C ALA A 48 10.42 8.55 2.09
N VAL A 49 9.14 8.82 2.34
CA VAL A 49 8.63 9.18 3.68
C VAL A 49 8.69 7.98 4.62
N ILE A 50 8.27 6.79 4.18
CA ILE A 50 8.26 5.61 5.04
C ILE A 50 9.70 5.18 5.37
N SER A 51 10.63 5.26 4.41
CA SER A 51 12.05 5.01 4.63
C SER A 51 12.70 5.96 5.65
N LYS A 52 12.11 7.14 5.95
CA LYS A 52 12.60 8.03 7.02
C LYS A 52 12.28 7.50 8.42
N TYR A 53 11.16 6.81 8.57
CA TYR A 53 10.67 6.34 9.88
C TYR A 53 10.93 4.86 10.12
N VAL A 54 11.11 4.08 9.05
CA VAL A 54 11.39 2.66 9.12
C VAL A 54 12.57 2.31 8.22
N LYS A 55 13.51 1.53 8.74
CA LYS A 55 14.61 0.96 7.95
C LYS A 55 14.09 -0.16 7.05
N ILE A 56 13.40 0.20 5.97
CA ILE A 56 12.93 -0.74 4.95
C ILE A 56 13.88 -0.74 3.76
N ASN A 57 14.18 -1.92 3.20
CA ASN A 57 14.87 -1.98 1.92
C ASN A 57 13.85 -1.73 0.79
N PRO A 58 14.25 -1.11 -0.32
CA PRO A 58 13.37 -0.95 -1.48
C PRO A 58 12.77 -2.27 -1.99
N GLU A 59 13.50 -3.37 -1.84
CA GLU A 59 13.08 -4.73 -2.21
C GLU A 59 11.92 -5.26 -1.34
N ASP A 60 11.74 -4.72 -0.13
CA ASP A 60 10.67 -5.12 0.80
C ASP A 60 9.34 -4.41 0.48
N ILE A 61 9.34 -3.53 -0.54
CA ILE A 61 8.20 -2.72 -0.97
C ILE A 61 7.60 -3.35 -2.24
N LYS A 62 6.38 -3.85 -2.12
CA LYS A 62 5.60 -4.35 -3.25
C LYS A 62 4.58 -3.30 -3.65
N VAL A 63 4.62 -2.90 -4.92
CA VAL A 63 3.68 -1.92 -5.48
C VAL A 63 2.87 -2.59 -6.58
N HIS A 64 1.55 -2.45 -6.49
CA HIS A 64 0.61 -2.86 -7.52
C HIS A 64 -0.19 -1.65 -7.98
N LEU A 65 -0.13 -1.36 -9.28
CA LEU A 65 -0.94 -0.33 -9.91
C LEU A 65 -1.93 -1.02 -10.85
N GLU A 66 -3.21 -0.89 -10.54
CA GLU A 66 -4.31 -1.37 -11.37
C GLU A 66 -5.02 -0.17 -11.98
N ARG A 67 -5.18 -0.16 -13.30
CA ARG A 67 -5.92 0.89 -14.01
C ARG A 67 -7.09 0.24 -14.74
N GLN A 68 -8.31 0.66 -14.42
CA GLN A 68 -9.54 0.18 -15.02
C GLN A 68 -10.40 1.38 -15.41
N ASP A 69 -10.56 1.62 -16.72
CA ASP A 69 -11.28 2.75 -17.29
C ASP A 69 -10.84 4.11 -16.69
N THR A 70 -11.69 4.69 -15.84
CA THR A 70 -11.46 5.94 -15.12
C THR A 70 -10.87 5.71 -13.72
N LEU A 71 -10.89 4.50 -13.18
CA LEU A 71 -10.39 4.20 -11.85
C LEU A 71 -8.93 3.74 -11.91
N GLU A 72 -8.10 4.34 -11.08
CA GLU A 72 -6.73 3.93 -10.84
C GLU A 72 -6.57 3.56 -9.37
N VAL A 73 -6.03 2.38 -9.11
CA VAL A 73 -5.80 1.85 -7.77
C VAL A 73 -4.32 1.56 -7.60
N LEU A 74 -3.69 2.24 -6.64
CA LEU A 74 -2.31 2.01 -6.23
C LEU A 74 -2.33 1.31 -4.87
N GLU A 75 -1.85 0.07 -4.83
CA GLU A 75 -1.63 -0.69 -3.61
C GLU A 75 -0.13 -0.76 -3.32
N VAL A 76 0.25 -0.33 -2.12
CA VAL A 76 1.62 -0.40 -1.60
C VAL A 76 1.63 -1.31 -0.38
N LYS A 77 2.42 -2.39 -0.43
CA LYS A 77 2.60 -3.37 0.63
C LYS A 77 4.05 -3.33 1.09
N ILE A 78 4.25 -3.10 2.38
CA ILE A 78 5.58 -3.00 3.00
C ILE A 78 5.67 -4.02 4.13
N GLU A 79 6.69 -4.87 4.07
CA GLU A 79 7.03 -5.73 5.19
C GLU A 79 7.93 -4.95 6.15
N MET A 80 7.48 -4.76 7.39
CA MET A 80 8.28 -4.08 8.40
C MET A 80 9.34 -5.06 8.94
N PRO A 81 10.59 -4.62 9.12
CA PRO A 81 11.58 -5.41 9.85
C PRO A 81 11.13 -5.56 11.30
N GLN A 82 11.36 -6.73 11.91
CA GLN A 82 11.16 -6.88 13.34
C GLN A 82 12.23 -6.07 14.07
N ASN A 83 11.81 -5.06 14.83
CA ASN A 83 12.67 -4.51 15.86
C ASN A 83 12.77 -5.57 16.96
N GLU A 84 13.88 -6.31 16.97
CA GLU A 84 14.29 -7.08 18.14
C GLU A 84 14.48 -6.06 19.28
N THR A 85 13.52 -6.02 20.21
CA THR A 85 13.65 -5.32 21.49
C THR A 85 14.21 -6.29 22.51
#